data_AF-A0A917DKS0-F1
#
_entry.id   AF-A0A917DKS0-F1
#
_cell.length_a   1.000
_cell.length_b   1.000
_cell.length_c   1.000
_cell.angle_alpha   90.00
_cell.angle_beta   90.00
_cell.angle_gamma   90.00
#
_symmetry.space_group_name_H-M   'P 1'
#
loop_
_entity.id
_entity.type
_entity.pdbx_description
1 polymer ?
#
loop_
_entity_poly.entity_id
_entity_poly.type
_entity_poly.pdbx_seq_one_letter_code
_entity_poly.pdbx_strand_id
1 'polypeptide(L)'
;MTRVTLTRRNRVHELRAELRAAQKSGAGVPAYTRWINRRLARSVAPFAAAWGVTPNAVTFLSAALTVAGIAVLVFVPLSLAVGVAAAILLAAGYVLDSADGQVARLTRSAAPAGEWLDHVVDAFRTPLIHTGVAIAYYLHRPDEVWVMAIALAYALLSSGQFMSQILAEQLSARHGRSMVEASGRVKSLVLLPVDPGTLCWAFALWGTEAFAPLYALLFAANLVHTAASLRRKHRRLV
;
A
#
# COMPACT_ATOMS: atom_id res chain seq x y z
N MET A 1 -5.09 44.78 3.47
CA MET A 1 -5.15 43.40 2.94
C MET A 1 -5.65 42.48 4.05
N THR A 2 -6.95 42.24 4.08
CA THR A 2 -7.63 41.46 5.14
C THR A 2 -7.39 39.98 4.89
N ARG A 3 -6.57 39.32 5.72
CA ARG A 3 -6.54 37.85 5.76
C ARG A 3 -7.91 37.39 6.26
N VAL A 4 -8.78 36.98 5.35
CA VAL A 4 -10.00 36.25 5.71
C VAL A 4 -9.55 34.95 6.36
N THR A 5 -9.69 34.85 7.67
CA THR A 5 -9.42 33.63 8.42
C THR A 5 -10.50 32.62 8.05
N LEU A 6 -10.25 31.82 7.00
CA LEU A 6 -11.16 30.76 6.60
C LEU A 6 -11.36 29.81 7.79
N THR A 7 -12.63 29.53 8.11
CA THR A 7 -12.95 28.46 9.07
C THR A 7 -12.34 27.15 8.56
N ARG A 8 -11.88 26.28 9.46
CA ARG A 8 -11.23 25.00 9.08
C ARG A 8 -12.08 24.18 8.10
N ARG A 9 -13.41 24.27 8.22
CA ARG A 9 -14.37 23.64 7.29
C ARG A 9 -14.26 24.20 5.88
N ASN A 10 -14.21 25.51 5.71
CA ASN A 10 -14.08 26.15 4.40
C ASN A 10 -12.74 25.78 3.72
N ARG A 11 -11.67 25.74 4.51
CA ARG A 11 -10.34 25.29 4.04
C ARG A 11 -10.34 23.85 3.50
N VAL A 12 -11.05 22.92 4.16
CA VAL A 12 -11.17 21.53 3.67
C VAL A 12 -11.89 21.47 2.32
N HIS A 13 -12.92 22.29 2.12
CA HIS A 13 -13.67 22.33 0.86
C HIS A 13 -12.81 22.83 -0.31
N GLU A 14 -12.01 23.88 -0.09
CA GLU A 14 -11.08 24.42 -1.09
C GLU A 14 -9.98 23.41 -1.45
N LEU A 15 -9.33 22.82 -0.44
CA LEU A 15 -8.29 21.80 -0.66
C LEU A 15 -8.83 20.58 -1.43
N ARG A 16 -10.09 20.18 -1.19
CA ARG A 16 -10.74 19.13 -1.99
C ARG A 16 -10.91 19.50 -3.47
N ALA A 17 -11.12 20.77 -3.78
CA ALA A 17 -11.20 21.24 -5.16
C ALA A 17 -9.81 21.21 -5.83
N GLU A 18 -8.78 21.72 -5.14
CA GLU A 18 -7.39 21.73 -5.62
C GLU A 18 -6.86 20.33 -5.89
N LEU A 19 -7.11 19.38 -4.98
CA LEU A 19 -6.63 18.00 -5.12
C LEU A 19 -7.21 17.28 -6.34
N ARG A 20 -8.43 17.66 -6.78
CA ARG A 20 -9.04 17.09 -7.99
C ARG A 20 -8.28 17.50 -9.26
N ALA A 21 -7.67 18.69 -9.28
CA ALA A 21 -6.87 19.15 -10.42
C ALA A 21 -5.45 18.54 -10.45
N ALA A 22 -4.87 18.21 -9.29
CA ALA A 22 -3.48 17.75 -9.15
C ALA A 22 -3.30 16.21 -9.12
N GLN A 23 -4.20 15.44 -9.72
CA GLN A 23 -4.17 13.97 -9.60
C GLN A 23 -3.13 13.31 -10.51
N LYS A 24 -2.37 12.35 -9.97
CA LYS A 24 -1.60 11.38 -10.76
C LYS A 24 -2.54 10.49 -11.57
N SER A 25 -2.09 10.06 -12.75
CA SER A 25 -2.85 9.14 -13.60
C SER A 25 -3.09 7.80 -12.88
N GLY A 26 -4.18 7.13 -13.27
CA GLY A 26 -4.51 5.77 -12.79
C GLY A 26 -3.87 4.66 -13.63
N ALA A 27 -2.88 4.97 -14.47
CA ALA A 27 -2.24 4.01 -15.36
C ALA A 27 -1.41 2.99 -14.56
N GLY A 28 -1.55 1.71 -14.89
CA GLY A 28 -0.85 0.63 -14.16
C GLY A 28 -1.36 0.34 -12.75
N VAL A 29 -2.40 1.03 -12.26
CA VAL A 29 -2.88 0.90 -10.88
C VAL A 29 -3.96 -0.20 -10.80
N PRO A 30 -3.88 -1.14 -9.85
CA PRO A 30 -4.90 -2.16 -9.67
C PRO A 30 -6.24 -1.57 -9.18
N ALA A 31 -7.31 -2.34 -9.35
CA ALA A 31 -8.69 -1.88 -9.22
C ALA A 31 -9.04 -1.31 -7.83
N TYR A 32 -8.67 -2.01 -6.75
CA TYR A 32 -8.98 -1.55 -5.40
C TYR A 32 -8.18 -0.29 -5.06
N THR A 33 -6.87 -0.27 -5.33
CA THR A 33 -6.03 0.92 -5.14
C THR A 33 -6.61 2.11 -5.90
N ARG A 34 -7.01 1.91 -7.16
CA ARG A 34 -7.48 2.97 -8.06
C ARG A 34 -8.83 3.54 -7.65
N TRP A 35 -9.80 2.68 -7.34
CA TRP A 35 -11.20 3.09 -7.17
C TRP A 35 -11.66 3.17 -5.74
N ILE A 36 -10.97 2.53 -4.79
CA ILE A 36 -11.33 2.56 -3.38
C ILE A 36 -10.23 3.31 -2.63
N ASN A 37 -9.00 2.77 -2.57
CA ASN A 37 -7.94 3.32 -1.72
C ASN A 37 -7.65 4.80 -2.01
N ARG A 38 -7.33 5.13 -3.27
CA ARG A 38 -7.05 6.51 -3.68
C ARG A 38 -8.26 7.43 -3.53
N ARG A 39 -9.50 6.90 -3.57
CA ARG A 39 -10.69 7.72 -3.32
C ARG A 39 -10.85 8.04 -1.83
N LEU A 40 -10.62 7.07 -0.95
CA LEU A 40 -10.61 7.27 0.50
C LEU A 40 -9.48 8.21 0.91
N ALA A 41 -8.27 8.01 0.39
CA ALA A 41 -7.12 8.89 0.64
C ALA A 41 -7.42 10.35 0.27
N ARG A 42 -8.14 10.58 -0.84
CA ARG A 42 -8.59 11.92 -1.25
C ARG A 42 -9.59 12.56 -0.31
N SER A 43 -10.38 11.75 0.39
CA SER A 43 -11.29 12.26 1.41
C SER A 43 -10.54 12.67 2.67
N VAL A 44 -9.45 11.96 3.01
CA VAL A 44 -8.65 12.13 4.24
C VAL A 44 -7.59 13.23 4.10
N ALA A 45 -6.86 13.30 2.97
CA ALA A 45 -5.73 14.22 2.80
C ALA A 45 -6.08 15.72 3.02
N PRO A 46 -7.22 16.25 2.53
CA PRO A 46 -7.62 17.62 2.80
C PRO A 46 -7.87 17.92 4.29
N PHE A 47 -8.35 16.93 5.06
CA PHE A 47 -8.47 17.08 6.50
C PHE A 47 -7.09 17.14 7.16
N ALA A 48 -6.20 16.19 6.86
CA ALA A 48 -4.84 16.19 7.39
C ALA A 48 -4.12 17.53 7.11
N ALA A 49 -4.19 18.01 5.87
CA ALA A 49 -3.63 19.29 5.47
C ALA A 49 -4.28 20.50 6.18
N ALA A 50 -5.61 20.52 6.32
CA ALA A 50 -6.30 21.60 7.02
C ALA A 50 -5.98 21.67 8.53
N TRP A 51 -5.66 20.52 9.12
CA TRP A 51 -5.24 20.38 10.52
C TRP A 51 -3.74 20.58 10.74
N GLY A 52 -2.96 20.84 9.67
CA GLY A 52 -1.52 21.05 9.76
C GLY A 52 -0.70 19.79 9.99
N VAL A 53 -1.29 18.61 9.76
CA VAL A 53 -0.56 17.33 9.83
C VAL A 53 0.38 17.26 8.63
N THR A 54 1.67 17.01 8.88
CA THR A 54 2.69 16.94 7.82
C THR A 54 2.59 15.62 7.04
N PRO A 55 3.05 15.58 5.78
CA PRO A 55 3.11 14.33 5.01
C PRO A 55 3.84 13.21 5.76
N ASN A 56 5.02 13.50 6.32
CA ASN A 56 5.81 12.53 7.07
C ASN A 56 5.05 12.00 8.30
N ALA A 57 4.27 12.84 9.00
CA ALA A 57 3.45 12.39 10.11
C ALA A 57 2.33 11.44 9.65
N VAL A 58 1.76 11.66 8.45
CA VAL A 58 0.81 10.73 7.83
C VAL A 58 1.49 9.41 7.48
N THR A 59 2.72 9.43 6.94
CA THR A 59 3.52 8.22 6.68
C THR A 59 3.80 7.43 7.95
N PHE A 60 4.19 8.09 9.05
CA PHE A 60 4.40 7.43 10.34
C PHE A 60 3.11 6.85 10.94
N LEU A 61 1.98 7.56 10.83
CA LEU A 61 0.70 7.04 11.27
C LEU A 61 0.25 5.83 10.45
N SER A 62 0.49 5.85 9.13
CA SER A 62 0.30 4.68 8.27
C SER A 62 1.09 3.47 8.78
N ALA A 63 2.40 3.65 9.01
CA ALA A 63 3.26 2.60 9.53
C ALA A 63 2.80 2.07 10.90
N ALA A 64 2.39 2.97 11.80
CA ALA A 64 1.86 2.60 13.11
C ALA A 64 0.60 1.73 13.02
N LEU A 65 -0.34 2.07 12.11
CA LEU A 65 -1.52 1.24 11.87
C LEU A 65 -1.16 -0.13 11.30
N THR A 66 -0.16 -0.21 10.41
CA THR A 66 0.32 -1.50 9.92
C THR A 66 0.92 -2.35 11.04
N VAL A 67 1.79 -1.77 11.86
CA VAL A 67 2.39 -2.48 13.01
C VAL A 67 1.31 -2.92 13.99
N ALA A 68 0.31 -2.08 14.27
CA ALA A 68 -0.83 -2.45 15.11
C ALA A 68 -1.61 -3.63 14.51
N GLY A 69 -1.92 -3.61 13.21
CA GLY A 69 -2.61 -4.72 12.53
C GLY A 69 -1.85 -6.04 12.66
N ILE A 70 -0.53 -6.01 12.46
CA ILE A 70 0.35 -7.17 12.63
C ILE A 70 0.39 -7.63 14.09
N ALA A 71 0.50 -6.69 15.03
CA ALA A 71 0.55 -7.00 16.46
C ALA A 71 -0.72 -7.73 16.92
N VAL A 72 -1.90 -7.33 16.45
CA VAL A 72 -3.15 -8.05 16.79
C VAL A 72 -3.13 -9.48 16.23
N LEU A 73 -2.64 -9.69 15.00
CA LEU A 73 -2.51 -11.05 14.43
C LEU A 73 -1.54 -11.94 15.23
N VAL A 74 -0.45 -11.36 15.72
CA VAL A 74 0.62 -12.09 16.43
C VAL A 74 0.24 -12.38 17.88
N PHE A 75 -0.27 -11.39 18.61
CA PHE A 75 -0.42 -11.48 20.07
C PHE A 75 -1.81 -11.86 20.56
N VAL A 76 -2.83 -11.87 19.69
CA VAL A 76 -4.20 -12.20 20.07
C VAL A 76 -4.58 -13.57 19.50
N PRO A 77 -5.30 -14.43 20.25
CA PRO A 77 -5.72 -15.74 19.75
C PRO A 77 -6.44 -15.67 18.41
N LEU A 78 -6.11 -16.65 17.56
CA LEU A 78 -6.63 -16.81 16.21
C LEU A 78 -8.17 -16.82 16.20
N SER A 79 -8.78 -15.83 15.54
CA SER A 79 -10.23 -15.72 15.38
C SER A 79 -10.61 -14.82 14.20
N LEU A 80 -11.84 -14.99 13.71
CA LEU A 80 -12.41 -14.14 12.65
C LEU A 80 -12.43 -12.65 13.05
N ALA A 81 -12.77 -12.36 14.31
CA ALA A 81 -12.82 -10.99 14.82
C ALA A 81 -11.44 -10.31 14.80
N VAL A 82 -10.39 -11.05 15.19
CA VAL A 82 -8.99 -10.60 15.06
C VAL A 82 -8.63 -10.33 13.60
N GLY A 83 -9.04 -11.20 12.70
CA GLY A 83 -8.88 -11.01 11.25
C GLY A 83 -9.47 -9.73 10.71
N VAL A 84 -10.74 -9.49 11.03
CA VAL A 84 -11.45 -8.28 10.61
C VAL A 84 -10.77 -7.02 11.19
N ALA A 85 -10.37 -7.06 12.46
CA ALA A 85 -9.65 -5.94 13.08
C ALA A 85 -8.31 -5.66 12.37
N ALA A 86 -7.51 -6.70 12.10
CA ALA A 86 -6.27 -6.57 11.36
C ALA A 86 -6.49 -6.05 9.93
N ALA A 87 -7.49 -6.57 9.21
CA ALA A 87 -7.84 -6.14 7.86
C ALA A 87 -8.18 -4.63 7.83
N ILE A 88 -8.96 -4.15 8.80
CA ILE A 88 -9.32 -2.72 8.92
C ILE A 88 -8.09 -1.87 9.22
N LEU A 89 -7.23 -2.30 10.16
CA LEU A 89 -6.01 -1.56 10.53
C LEU A 89 -5.04 -1.47 9.34
N LEU A 90 -4.80 -2.58 8.65
CA LEU A 90 -3.95 -2.63 7.45
C LEU A 90 -4.52 -1.79 6.30
N ALA A 91 -5.82 -1.90 6.03
CA ALA A 91 -6.48 -1.10 5.00
C ALA A 91 -6.46 0.41 5.34
N ALA A 92 -6.67 0.78 6.60
CA ALA A 92 -6.57 2.17 7.05
C ALA A 92 -5.14 2.71 6.92
N GLY A 93 -4.13 1.91 7.30
CA GLY A 93 -2.72 2.23 7.07
C GLY A 93 -2.43 2.48 5.58
N TYR A 94 -2.95 1.62 4.70
CA TYR A 94 -2.79 1.76 3.24
C TYR A 94 -3.53 2.97 2.64
N VAL A 95 -4.64 3.39 3.24
CA VAL A 95 -5.30 4.65 2.86
C VAL A 95 -4.43 5.85 3.23
N LEU A 96 -3.84 5.86 4.43
CA LEU A 96 -2.97 6.94 4.90
C LEU A 96 -1.68 7.04 4.08
N ASP A 97 -1.10 5.89 3.74
CA ASP A 97 0.02 5.79 2.81
C ASP A 97 -0.28 6.51 1.49
N SER A 98 -1.38 6.16 0.83
CA SER A 98 -1.79 6.88 -0.39
C SER A 98 -2.20 8.34 -0.17
N ALA A 99 -2.42 8.77 1.08
CA ALA A 99 -2.79 10.13 1.44
C ALA A 99 -1.57 11.03 1.68
N ASP A 100 -0.42 10.52 2.11
CA ASP A 100 0.74 11.36 2.45
C ASP A 100 1.24 12.20 1.25
N GLY A 101 1.33 11.60 0.06
CA GLY A 101 1.73 12.28 -1.15
C GLY A 101 0.64 13.22 -1.64
N GLN A 102 -0.63 12.97 -1.28
CA GLN A 102 -1.73 13.92 -1.53
C GLN A 102 -1.64 15.12 -0.61
N VAL A 103 -1.31 14.92 0.67
CA VAL A 103 -1.02 16.00 1.62
C VAL A 103 0.16 16.81 1.10
N ALA A 104 1.27 16.18 0.72
CA ALA A 104 2.45 16.88 0.21
C ALA A 104 2.17 17.76 -1.01
N ARG A 105 1.29 17.31 -1.92
CA ARG A 105 0.82 18.11 -3.07
C ARG A 105 -0.05 19.30 -2.63
N LEU A 106 -0.99 19.07 -1.71
CA LEU A 106 -1.87 20.11 -1.18
C LEU A 106 -1.11 21.18 -0.40
N THR A 107 -0.14 20.78 0.40
CA THR A 107 0.67 21.69 1.22
C THR A 107 1.87 22.26 0.46
N ARG A 108 2.07 21.89 -0.81
CA ARG A 108 3.22 22.25 -1.64
C ARG A 108 4.56 22.00 -0.93
N SER A 109 4.63 20.91 -0.18
CA SER A 109 5.77 20.55 0.68
C SER A 109 6.43 19.24 0.23
N ALA A 110 6.29 18.88 -1.05
CA ALA A 110 6.99 17.73 -1.62
C ALA A 110 8.50 18.00 -1.63
N ALA A 111 9.28 17.06 -1.10
CA ALA A 111 10.73 17.16 -0.99
C ALA A 111 11.38 15.78 -1.16
N PRO A 112 12.63 15.70 -1.65
CA PRO A 112 13.34 14.43 -1.84
C PRO A 112 13.42 13.58 -0.57
N ALA A 113 13.59 14.21 0.60
CA ALA A 113 13.64 13.51 1.88
C ALA A 113 12.29 12.82 2.25
N GLY A 114 11.16 13.41 1.84
CA GLY A 114 9.84 12.82 2.07
C GLY A 114 9.57 11.64 1.15
N GLU A 115 9.94 11.75 -0.13
CA GLU A 115 9.87 10.64 -1.09
C GLU A 115 10.79 9.48 -0.68
N TRP A 116 11.99 9.78 -0.19
CA TRP A 116 12.88 8.77 0.38
C TRP A 116 12.26 8.08 1.61
N LEU A 117 11.67 8.85 2.54
CA LEU A 117 11.03 8.28 3.74
C LEU A 117 9.88 7.34 3.36
N ASP A 118 9.01 7.76 2.44
CA ASP A 118 7.90 6.95 1.91
C ASP A 118 8.40 5.60 1.38
N HIS A 119 9.41 5.63 0.49
CA HIS A 119 10.02 4.42 -0.05
C HIS A 119 10.69 3.53 1.00
N VAL A 120 11.38 4.10 1.98
CA VAL A 120 12.00 3.31 3.06
C VAL A 120 10.93 2.64 3.91
N VAL A 121 9.88 3.35 4.28
CA VAL A 121 8.76 2.78 5.05
C VAL A 121 8.09 1.66 4.26
N ASP A 122 7.84 1.85 2.96
CA ASP A 122 7.28 0.82 2.09
C ASP A 122 8.14 -0.44 1.97
N ALA A 123 9.46 -0.26 1.89
CA ALA A 123 10.43 -1.34 1.81
C ALA A 123 10.39 -2.24 3.05
N PHE A 124 10.09 -1.70 4.22
CA PHE A 124 9.90 -2.47 5.44
C PHE A 124 8.47 -3.00 5.59
N ARG A 125 7.47 -2.18 5.28
CA ARG A 125 6.06 -2.48 5.54
C ARG A 125 5.60 -3.78 4.90
N THR A 126 5.87 -3.93 3.60
CA THR A 126 5.35 -5.07 2.82
C THR A 126 5.91 -6.41 3.30
N PRO A 127 7.25 -6.60 3.41
CA PRO A 127 7.78 -7.84 3.95
C PRO A 127 7.40 -8.04 5.42
N LEU A 128 7.28 -6.98 6.22
CA LEU A 128 6.88 -7.09 7.63
C LEU A 128 5.47 -7.69 7.80
N ILE A 129 4.51 -7.34 6.94
CA ILE A 129 3.17 -7.97 6.95
C ILE A 129 3.29 -9.49 6.80
N HIS A 130 4.07 -9.93 5.81
CA HIS A 130 4.24 -11.35 5.52
C HIS A 130 5.05 -12.08 6.61
N THR A 131 6.11 -11.47 7.15
CA THR A 131 6.82 -12.00 8.31
C THR A 131 5.90 -12.09 9.53
N GLY A 132 5.01 -11.12 9.72
CA GLY A 132 3.96 -11.14 10.75
C GLY A 132 3.03 -12.35 10.62
N VAL A 133 2.62 -12.70 9.39
CA VAL A 133 1.85 -13.93 9.13
C VAL A 133 2.63 -15.16 9.54
N ALA A 134 3.92 -15.25 9.17
CA ALA A 134 4.76 -16.40 9.53
C ALA A 134 4.88 -16.56 11.05
N ILE A 135 5.13 -15.46 11.77
CA ILE A 135 5.23 -15.44 13.25
C ILE A 135 3.89 -15.84 13.87
N ALA A 136 2.78 -15.27 13.41
CA ALA A 136 1.47 -15.59 13.96
C ALA A 136 1.08 -17.06 13.72
N TYR A 137 1.40 -17.61 12.55
CA TYR A 137 1.20 -19.04 12.27
C TYR A 137 2.06 -19.94 13.15
N TYR A 138 3.34 -19.58 13.36
CA TYR A 138 4.20 -20.30 14.30
C TYR A 138 3.60 -20.35 15.71
N LEU A 139 2.99 -19.26 16.17
CA LEU A 139 2.42 -19.17 17.52
C LEU A 139 1.05 -19.85 17.65
N HIS A 140 0.18 -19.76 16.64
CA HIS A 140 -1.23 -20.15 16.76
C HIS A 140 -1.61 -21.41 15.96
N ARG A 141 -0.84 -21.79 14.94
CA ARG A 141 -1.07 -22.94 14.04
C ARG A 141 0.28 -23.59 13.64
N PRO A 142 1.10 -24.07 14.60
CA PRO A 142 2.47 -24.52 14.33
C PRO A 142 2.55 -25.70 13.34
N ASP A 143 1.49 -26.50 13.22
CA ASP A 143 1.42 -27.63 12.28
C ASP A 143 1.30 -27.19 10.80
N GLU A 144 0.87 -25.95 10.54
CA GLU A 144 0.68 -25.41 9.18
C GLU A 144 1.98 -24.79 8.63
N VAL A 145 3.07 -25.56 8.68
CA VAL A 145 4.43 -25.13 8.26
C VAL A 145 4.48 -24.59 6.83
N TRP A 146 3.64 -25.14 5.95
CA TRP A 146 3.54 -24.70 4.57
C TRP A 146 3.08 -23.24 4.44
N VAL A 147 2.21 -22.74 5.33
CA VAL A 147 1.77 -21.33 5.33
C VAL A 147 2.91 -20.41 5.74
N MET A 148 3.70 -20.80 6.74
CA MET A 148 4.88 -20.07 7.16
C MET A 148 5.91 -19.97 6.03
N ALA A 149 6.16 -21.06 5.32
CA ALA A 149 7.05 -21.08 4.17
C ALA A 149 6.57 -20.15 3.05
N ILE A 150 5.26 -20.18 2.74
CA ILE A 150 4.66 -19.25 1.77
C ILE A 150 4.80 -17.81 2.25
N ALA A 151 4.54 -17.52 3.51
CA ALA A 151 4.65 -16.18 4.07
C ALA A 151 6.07 -15.63 3.97
N LEU A 152 7.10 -16.41 4.32
CA LEU A 152 8.49 -16.00 4.17
C LEU A 152 8.89 -15.83 2.70
N ALA A 153 8.45 -16.72 1.81
CA ALA A 153 8.66 -16.58 0.37
C ALA A 153 7.97 -15.31 -0.19
N TYR A 154 6.78 -14.99 0.30
CA TYR A 154 6.03 -13.80 -0.09
C TYR A 154 6.73 -12.52 0.41
N ALA A 155 7.26 -12.53 1.63
CA ALA A 155 8.11 -11.45 2.14
C ALA A 155 9.29 -11.18 1.19
N LEU A 156 10.05 -12.22 0.82
CA LEU A 156 11.18 -12.10 -0.10
C LEU A 156 10.75 -11.61 -1.49
N LEU A 157 9.67 -12.17 -2.03
CA LEU A 157 9.10 -11.79 -3.31
C LEU A 157 8.72 -10.30 -3.34
N SER A 158 8.08 -9.82 -2.27
CA SER A 158 7.64 -8.43 -2.15
C SER A 158 8.82 -7.46 -2.12
N SER A 159 9.89 -7.78 -1.38
CA SER A 159 11.12 -6.98 -1.35
C SER A 159 11.81 -6.93 -2.72
N GLY A 160 11.90 -8.07 -3.40
CA GLY A 160 12.49 -8.15 -4.74
C GLY A 160 11.70 -7.35 -5.79
N GLN A 161 10.36 -7.45 -5.74
CA GLN A 161 9.48 -6.68 -6.62
C GLN A 161 9.58 -5.18 -6.35
N PHE A 162 9.59 -4.76 -5.08
CA PHE A 162 9.76 -3.36 -4.69
C PHE A 162 11.08 -2.80 -5.19
N MET A 163 12.19 -3.51 -4.95
CA MET A 163 13.50 -3.08 -5.46
C MET A 163 13.51 -3.00 -6.99
N SER A 164 12.96 -4.01 -7.68
CA SER A 164 12.88 -3.98 -9.14
C SER A 164 12.10 -2.76 -9.65
N GLN A 165 11.03 -2.35 -8.96
CA GLN A 165 10.25 -1.17 -9.36
C GLN A 165 11.07 0.10 -9.25
N ILE A 166 11.66 0.39 -8.08
CA ILE A 166 12.45 1.60 -7.86
C ILE A 166 13.66 1.64 -8.80
N LEU A 167 14.40 0.53 -8.91
CA LEU A 167 15.59 0.49 -9.76
C LEU A 167 15.23 0.71 -11.23
N ALA A 168 14.13 0.11 -11.71
CA ALA A 168 13.68 0.33 -13.08
C ALA A 168 13.29 1.79 -13.33
N GLU A 169 12.63 2.45 -12.38
CA GLU A 169 12.29 3.87 -12.47
C GLU A 169 13.54 4.75 -12.52
N GLN A 170 14.49 4.53 -11.61
CA GLN A 170 15.75 5.28 -11.54
C GLN A 170 16.61 5.10 -12.80
N LEU A 171 16.79 3.86 -13.27
CA LEU A 171 17.56 3.58 -14.48
C LEU A 171 16.87 4.15 -15.72
N SER A 172 15.54 4.07 -15.81
CA SER A 172 14.81 4.59 -16.97
C SER A 172 14.88 6.11 -17.02
N ALA A 173 14.73 6.80 -15.89
CA ALA A 173 14.91 8.24 -15.79
C ALA A 173 16.31 8.66 -16.21
N ARG A 174 17.35 7.95 -15.76
CA ARG A 174 18.76 8.23 -16.12
C ARG A 174 19.03 8.09 -17.63
N HIS A 175 18.34 7.17 -18.32
CA HIS A 175 18.52 6.93 -19.75
C HIS A 175 17.43 7.59 -20.63
N GLY A 176 16.62 8.50 -20.07
CA GLY A 176 15.56 9.19 -20.80
C GLY A 176 14.47 8.25 -21.34
N ARG A 177 14.32 7.05 -20.78
CA ARG A 177 13.32 6.06 -21.20
C ARG A 177 12.02 6.25 -20.41
N SER A 178 10.90 6.33 -21.13
CA SER A 178 9.58 6.36 -20.51
C SER A 178 9.14 4.96 -20.08
N MET A 179 8.79 4.81 -18.80
CA MET A 179 8.21 3.57 -18.28
C MET A 179 6.67 3.61 -18.26
N VAL A 180 6.03 4.55 -18.98
CA VAL A 180 4.58 4.74 -18.94
C VAL A 180 3.86 3.42 -19.17
N GLU A 181 3.13 3.01 -18.15
CA GLU A 181 2.34 1.80 -18.21
C GLU A 181 1.06 2.04 -18.99
N ALA A 182 0.66 1.04 -19.80
CA ALA A 182 -0.66 1.05 -20.42
C ALA A 182 -1.74 1.18 -19.33
N SER A 183 -2.72 2.06 -19.58
CA SER A 183 -3.86 2.29 -18.70
C SER A 183 -5.11 1.63 -19.29
N GLY A 184 -5.94 1.02 -18.45
CA GLY A 184 -7.19 0.41 -18.89
C GLY A 184 -7.96 -0.22 -17.75
N ARG A 185 -9.31 -0.23 -17.83
CA ARG A 185 -10.17 -0.83 -16.79
C ARG A 185 -9.92 -2.32 -16.63
N VAL A 186 -9.81 -3.04 -17.76
CA VAL A 186 -9.52 -4.49 -17.78
C VAL A 186 -8.19 -4.77 -17.09
N LYS A 187 -7.13 -4.02 -17.40
CA LYS A 187 -5.83 -4.18 -16.73
C LYS A 187 -5.94 -3.94 -15.22
N SER A 188 -6.63 -2.89 -14.78
CA SER A 188 -6.85 -2.65 -13.34
C SER A 188 -7.56 -3.82 -12.65
N LEU A 189 -8.54 -4.46 -13.31
CA LEU A 189 -9.24 -5.64 -12.79
C LEU A 189 -8.35 -6.89 -12.76
N VAL A 190 -7.58 -7.13 -13.82
CA VAL A 190 -6.62 -8.25 -13.88
C VAL A 190 -5.58 -8.18 -12.76
N LEU A 191 -5.23 -6.97 -12.32
CA LEU A 191 -4.27 -6.75 -11.24
C LEU A 191 -4.89 -6.87 -9.84
N LEU A 192 -6.20 -7.13 -9.69
CA LEU A 192 -6.85 -7.23 -8.39
C LEU A 192 -6.20 -8.27 -7.45
N PRO A 193 -5.77 -9.47 -7.90
CA PRO A 193 -5.10 -10.44 -7.02
C PRO A 193 -3.73 -9.99 -6.50
N VAL A 194 -3.12 -8.97 -7.12
CA VAL A 194 -1.84 -8.39 -6.72
C VAL A 194 -1.99 -7.01 -6.09
N ASP A 195 -3.22 -6.60 -5.80
CA ASP A 195 -3.53 -5.34 -5.15
C ASP A 195 -3.24 -5.45 -3.65
N PRO A 196 -2.46 -4.53 -3.03
CA PRO A 196 -2.22 -4.53 -1.60
C PRO A 196 -3.50 -4.47 -0.77
N GLY A 197 -4.56 -3.83 -1.27
CA GLY A 197 -5.84 -3.80 -0.61
C GLY A 197 -6.57 -5.15 -0.62
N THR A 198 -6.40 -5.95 -1.67
CA THR A 198 -6.91 -7.33 -1.70
C THR A 198 -6.22 -8.16 -0.62
N LEU A 199 -4.91 -8.00 -0.44
CA LEU A 199 -4.17 -8.63 0.66
C LEU A 199 -4.70 -8.18 2.02
N CYS A 200 -4.93 -6.87 2.23
CA CYS A 200 -5.49 -6.36 3.49
C CYS A 200 -6.83 -7.05 3.82
N TRP A 201 -7.74 -7.15 2.85
CA TRP A 201 -9.05 -7.74 3.07
C TRP A 201 -9.04 -9.27 3.14
N ALA A 202 -8.01 -9.95 2.64
CA ALA A 202 -7.85 -11.39 2.82
C ALA A 202 -7.76 -11.76 4.31
N PHE A 203 -7.18 -10.89 5.15
CA PHE A 203 -7.15 -11.07 6.60
C PHE A 203 -8.53 -11.09 7.26
N ALA A 204 -9.58 -10.61 6.60
CA ALA A 204 -10.94 -10.77 7.13
C ALA A 204 -11.37 -12.23 7.25
N LEU A 205 -10.68 -13.16 6.59
CA LEU A 205 -10.87 -14.61 6.72
C LEU A 205 -9.94 -15.25 7.76
N TRP A 206 -9.07 -14.48 8.42
CA TRP A 206 -8.13 -15.00 9.42
C TRP A 206 -8.86 -15.80 10.50
N GLY A 207 -8.27 -16.92 10.92
CA GLY A 207 -8.90 -17.83 11.86
C GLY A 207 -9.95 -18.75 11.25
N THR A 208 -10.20 -18.67 9.94
CA THR A 208 -10.97 -19.67 9.20
C THR A 208 -10.05 -20.51 8.33
N GLU A 209 -10.51 -21.71 7.99
CA GLU A 209 -9.80 -22.63 7.07
C GLU A 209 -9.69 -22.07 5.64
N ALA A 210 -10.42 -20.99 5.31
CA ALA A 210 -10.37 -20.34 4.00
C ALA A 210 -9.18 -19.37 3.84
N PHE A 211 -8.57 -18.89 4.93
CA PHE A 211 -7.49 -17.91 4.85
C PHE A 211 -6.24 -18.47 4.17
N ALA A 212 -5.76 -19.63 4.63
CA ALA A 212 -4.52 -20.23 4.16
C ALA A 212 -4.52 -20.51 2.63
N PRO A 213 -5.56 -21.16 2.04
CA PRO A 213 -5.60 -21.36 0.59
C PRO A 213 -5.74 -20.04 -0.18
N LEU A 214 -6.53 -19.07 0.31
CA LEU A 214 -6.63 -17.75 -0.33
C LEU A 214 -5.26 -17.04 -0.33
N TYR A 215 -4.57 -17.04 0.79
CA TYR A 215 -3.25 -16.42 0.93
C TYR A 215 -2.22 -17.05 -0.01
N ALA A 216 -2.24 -18.38 -0.16
CA ALA A 216 -1.41 -19.10 -1.13
C ALA A 216 -1.74 -18.74 -2.59
N LEU A 217 -3.02 -18.58 -2.93
CA LEU A 217 -3.44 -18.13 -4.26
C LEU A 217 -2.97 -16.70 -4.56
N LEU A 218 -3.05 -15.80 -3.58
CA LEU A 218 -2.52 -14.43 -3.70
C LEU A 218 -1.00 -14.44 -3.89
N PHE A 219 -0.27 -15.27 -3.13
CA PHE A 219 1.17 -15.46 -3.34
C PHE A 219 1.48 -15.94 -4.76
N ALA A 220 0.79 -16.98 -5.24
CA ALA A 220 1.00 -17.52 -6.59
C ALA A 220 0.72 -16.47 -7.68
N ALA A 221 -0.36 -15.69 -7.55
CA ALA A 221 -0.67 -14.60 -8.47
C ALA A 221 0.42 -13.52 -8.48
N ASN A 222 0.93 -13.14 -7.29
CA ASN A 222 2.02 -12.17 -7.15
C ASN A 222 3.34 -12.70 -7.70
N LEU A 223 3.61 -14.01 -7.55
CA LEU A 223 4.79 -14.65 -8.12
C LEU A 223 4.79 -14.56 -9.64
N VAL A 224 3.67 -14.96 -10.27
CA VAL A 224 3.50 -14.88 -11.73
C VAL A 224 3.60 -13.43 -12.22
N HIS A 225 2.93 -12.51 -11.53
CA HIS A 225 3.00 -11.08 -11.87
C HIS A 225 4.41 -10.52 -11.76
N THR A 226 5.12 -10.85 -10.68
CA THR A 226 6.50 -10.40 -10.43
C THR A 226 7.44 -10.97 -11.49
N ALA A 227 7.38 -12.26 -11.80
CA ALA A 227 8.18 -12.86 -12.87
C ALA A 227 7.96 -12.18 -14.23
N ALA A 228 6.69 -11.93 -14.59
CA ALA A 228 6.35 -11.20 -15.82
C ALA A 228 6.81 -9.73 -15.80
N SER A 229 6.72 -9.07 -14.64
CA SER A 229 7.20 -7.71 -14.39
C SER A 229 8.71 -7.60 -14.56
N LEU A 230 9.48 -8.48 -13.90
CA LEU A 230 10.94 -8.55 -13.97
C LEU A 230 11.41 -8.76 -15.41
N ARG A 231 10.85 -9.76 -16.12
CA ARG A 231 11.19 -10.03 -17.52
C ARG A 231 10.89 -8.83 -18.42
N ARG A 232 9.74 -8.18 -18.23
CA ARG A 232 9.34 -7.00 -19.01
C ARG A 232 10.29 -5.82 -18.78
N LYS A 233 10.65 -5.52 -17.53
CA LYS A 233 11.54 -4.42 -17.16
C LYS A 233 12.95 -4.66 -17.69
N HIS A 234 13.50 -5.85 -17.50
CA HIS A 234 14.82 -6.22 -18.03
C HIS A 234 14.90 -6.01 -19.56
N ARG A 235 13.89 -6.48 -20.30
CA ARG A 235 13.81 -6.30 -21.76
C ARG A 235 13.68 -4.85 -22.24
N ARG A 236 13.27 -3.92 -21.38
CA ARG A 236 13.23 -2.48 -21.69
C ARG A 236 14.54 -1.77 -21.34
N LEU A 237 15.40 -2.43 -20.57
CA LEU A 237 16.69 -1.90 -20.12
C LEU A 237 17.84 -2.35 -21.04
N VAL A 238 17.74 -3.55 -21.62
CA VAL A 238 18.52 -3.96 -22.79
C VAL A 238 18.04 -3.18 -24.01
#